data_AF-A0AAU8NCF1-F1
#
_entry.id   AF-A0AAU8NCF1-F1
#
_cell.length_a   1.000
_cell.length_b   1.000
_cell.length_c   1.000
_cell.angle_alpha   90.00
_cell.angle_beta   90.00
_cell.angle_gamma   90.00
#
_symmetry.space_group_name_H-M   'P 1'
#
loop_
_entity.id
_entity.type
_entity.pdbx_description
1 polymer ?
#
loop_
_entity_poly.entity_id
_entity_poly.type
_entity_poly.pdbx_seq_one_letter_code
_entity_poly.pdbx_strand_id
1 'polypeptide(L)'
;MSAEEMHNRLIALDLNTAASEDKQEALRQIIELHDPELTAQVLALGMNTQEEDLVRIEAWRALGMAETSPLLNNIREAAGQLVRNSEEDEDVQIYALQALALLPVTDAEIQLAQEVIESDAYILVQSAAFAIVRANKHIPQAVLALESLQTHPEFGASAARELQSRSGRDDQ
;
A
#
# COMPACT_ATOMS: atom_id res chain seq x y z
N MET A 1 26.01 13.12 5.04
CA MET A 1 25.85 11.69 4.69
C MET A 1 25.24 11.65 3.32
N SER A 2 25.86 10.97 2.36
CA SER A 2 25.36 10.87 0.98
C SER A 2 24.24 9.81 0.87
N ALA A 3 23.45 9.86 -0.22
CA ALA A 3 22.44 8.83 -0.52
C ALA A 3 23.07 7.44 -0.65
N GLU A 4 24.30 7.37 -1.18
CA GLU A 4 25.09 6.15 -1.33
C GLU A 4 25.55 5.58 0.03
N GLU A 5 25.96 6.44 0.97
CA GLU A 5 26.30 6.03 2.33
C GLU A 5 25.09 5.47 3.10
N MET A 6 23.89 6.05 2.90
CA MET A 6 22.65 5.55 3.51
C MET A 6 22.21 4.22 2.88
N HIS A 7 22.26 4.09 1.56
CA HIS A 7 21.98 2.83 0.86
C HIS A 7 22.91 1.70 1.33
N ASN A 8 24.20 1.99 1.48
CA ASN A 8 25.17 1.02 1.99
C ASN A 8 24.94 0.66 3.46
N ARG A 9 24.44 1.59 4.30
CA ARG A 9 24.05 1.29 5.69
C ARG A 9 22.80 0.42 5.76
N LEU A 10 21.83 0.66 4.87
CA LEU A 10 20.61 -0.15 4.75
C LEU A 10 20.92 -1.60 4.39
N ILE A 11 21.83 -1.80 3.43
CA ILE A 11 22.29 -3.14 3.03
C ILE A 11 23.13 -3.80 4.15
N ALA A 12 23.92 -3.00 4.88
CA ALA A 12 24.78 -3.51 5.95
C ALA A 12 24.04 -3.76 7.28
N LEU A 13 22.85 -3.18 7.47
CA LEU A 13 22.03 -3.42 8.65
C LEU A 13 21.33 -4.77 8.49
N ASP A 14 21.66 -5.71 9.36
CA ASP A 14 20.92 -6.96 9.45
C ASP A 14 19.55 -6.69 10.09
N LEU A 15 18.56 -6.46 9.24
CA LEU A 15 17.16 -6.21 9.64
C LEU A 15 16.57 -7.35 10.47
N ASN A 16 17.18 -8.55 10.49
CA ASN A 16 16.71 -9.66 11.30
C ASN A 16 17.12 -9.53 12.77
N THR A 17 18.23 -8.86 13.07
CA THR A 17 18.84 -8.82 14.42
C THR A 17 18.95 -7.42 15.02
N ALA A 18 18.74 -6.37 14.23
CA ALA A 18 18.71 -4.99 14.69
C ALA A 18 17.60 -4.72 15.74
N ALA A 19 17.76 -3.66 16.53
CA ALA A 19 16.70 -3.18 17.43
C ALA A 19 15.55 -2.54 16.63
N SER A 20 14.34 -2.55 17.16
CA SER A 20 13.14 -2.03 16.48
C SER A 20 13.27 -0.57 16.07
N GLU A 21 13.86 0.29 16.93
CA GLU A 21 14.12 1.70 16.62
C GLU A 21 15.08 1.86 15.43
N ASP A 22 16.14 1.04 15.38
CA ASP A 22 17.11 1.07 14.27
C ASP A 22 16.47 0.59 12.97
N LYS A 23 15.59 -0.43 13.03
CA LYS A 23 14.82 -0.89 11.87
C LYS A 23 13.88 0.21 11.36
N GLN A 24 13.11 0.85 12.24
CA GLN A 24 12.19 1.92 11.85
C GLN A 24 12.94 3.08 11.19
N GLU A 25 14.05 3.54 11.77
CA GLU A 25 14.83 4.63 11.19
C GLU A 25 15.44 4.24 9.83
N ALA A 26 15.95 3.02 9.71
CA ALA A 26 16.47 2.52 8.43
C ALA A 26 15.36 2.47 7.37
N LEU A 27 14.23 1.83 7.68
CA LEU A 27 13.08 1.74 6.77
C LEU A 27 12.60 3.11 6.35
N ARG A 28 12.57 4.09 7.26
CA ARG A 28 12.13 5.47 7.00
C ARG A 28 12.99 6.19 5.96
N GLN A 29 14.28 5.84 5.88
CA GLN A 29 15.22 6.43 4.93
C GLN A 29 15.10 5.85 3.52
N ILE A 30 14.36 4.75 3.33
CA ILE A 30 14.06 4.21 2.00
C ILE A 30 13.12 5.18 1.29
N ILE A 31 13.59 5.74 0.17
CA ILE A 31 12.83 6.60 -0.74
C ILE A 31 12.61 5.95 -2.12
N GLU A 32 13.40 4.93 -2.45
CA GLU A 32 13.31 4.11 -3.65
C GLU A 32 13.74 2.68 -3.27
N LEU A 33 13.02 1.67 -3.76
CA LEU A 33 13.29 0.27 -3.43
C LEU A 33 13.38 -0.60 -4.69
N HIS A 34 14.58 -0.67 -5.26
CA HIS A 34 14.86 -1.41 -6.49
C HIS A 34 15.57 -2.75 -6.27
N ASP A 35 16.37 -2.84 -5.20
CA ASP A 35 17.16 -4.04 -4.92
C ASP A 35 16.24 -5.21 -4.53
N PRO A 36 16.25 -6.33 -5.26
CA PRO A 36 15.32 -7.44 -5.00
C PRO A 36 15.56 -8.12 -3.66
N GLU A 37 16.82 -8.20 -3.19
CA GLU A 37 17.15 -8.85 -1.92
C GLU A 37 16.67 -8.01 -0.75
N LEU A 38 16.91 -6.70 -0.78
CA LEU A 38 16.38 -5.75 0.19
C LEU A 38 14.85 -5.70 0.15
N THR A 39 14.26 -5.70 -1.05
CA THR A 39 12.79 -5.75 -1.19
C THR A 39 12.21 -7.00 -0.52
N ALA A 40 12.83 -8.17 -0.73
CA ALA A 40 12.40 -9.41 -0.10
C ALA A 40 12.53 -9.36 1.43
N GLN A 41 13.59 -8.75 1.96
CA GLN A 41 13.79 -8.57 3.39
C GLN A 41 12.74 -7.63 4.01
N VAL A 42 12.48 -6.49 3.37
CA VAL A 42 11.44 -5.54 3.81
C VAL A 42 10.06 -6.19 3.76
N LEU A 43 9.76 -6.97 2.71
CA LEU A 43 8.51 -7.73 2.61
C LEU A 43 8.38 -8.78 3.72
N ALA A 44 9.44 -9.53 3.99
CA ALA A 44 9.46 -10.50 5.09
C ALA A 44 9.21 -9.82 6.45
N LEU A 45 9.77 -8.63 6.65
CA LEU A 45 9.59 -7.83 7.86
C LEU A 45 8.14 -7.36 8.01
N GLY A 46 7.54 -6.81 6.94
CA GLY A 46 6.13 -6.38 6.94
C GLY A 46 5.13 -7.51 7.21
N MET A 47 5.47 -8.74 6.79
CA MET A 47 4.67 -9.95 7.00
C MET A 47 4.94 -10.68 8.32
N ASN A 48 5.95 -10.27 9.10
CA ASN A 48 6.32 -10.96 10.33
C ASN A 48 5.41 -10.55 11.50
N THR A 49 4.44 -11.39 11.84
CA THR A 49 3.50 -11.16 12.97
C THR A 49 4.14 -11.21 14.35
N GLN A 50 5.43 -11.56 14.45
CA GLN A 50 6.21 -11.48 15.70
C GLN A 50 7.02 -10.18 15.81
N GLU A 51 7.00 -9.34 14.77
CA GLU A 51 7.66 -8.04 14.74
C GLU A 51 6.72 -6.95 15.30
N GLU A 52 7.28 -5.87 15.82
CA GLU A 52 6.50 -4.72 16.26
C GLU A 52 5.71 -4.08 15.10
N ASP A 53 4.44 -3.76 15.34
CA ASP A 53 3.56 -3.19 14.30
C ASP A 53 4.13 -1.89 13.72
N LEU A 54 4.80 -1.06 14.53
CA LEU A 54 5.48 0.15 14.04
C LEU A 54 6.57 -0.15 13.00
N VAL A 55 7.33 -1.23 13.18
CA VAL A 55 8.34 -1.67 12.22
C VAL A 55 7.66 -2.19 10.95
N ARG A 56 6.57 -2.98 11.11
CA ARG A 56 5.79 -3.53 10.00
C ARG A 56 5.14 -2.43 9.16
N ILE A 57 4.62 -1.40 9.81
CA ILE A 57 4.06 -0.18 9.20
C ILE A 57 5.11 0.54 8.36
N GLU A 58 6.31 0.78 8.91
CA GLU A 58 7.40 1.42 8.17
C GLU A 58 7.91 0.54 7.01
N ALA A 59 7.84 -0.78 7.15
CA ALA A 59 8.15 -1.72 6.07
C ALA A 59 7.14 -1.61 4.93
N TRP A 60 5.84 -1.58 5.22
CA TRP A 60 4.80 -1.37 4.21
C TRP A 60 4.90 -0.01 3.52
N ARG A 61 5.21 1.05 4.27
CA ARG A 61 5.53 2.36 3.70
C ARG A 61 6.68 2.28 2.70
N ALA A 62 7.77 1.60 3.06
CA ALA A 62 8.93 1.40 2.19
C ALA A 62 8.62 0.55 0.95
N LEU A 63 7.76 -0.48 1.07
CA LEU A 63 7.30 -1.30 -0.06
C LEU A 63 6.49 -0.49 -1.07
N GLY A 64 5.83 0.60 -0.66
CA GLY A 64 5.21 1.56 -1.58
C GLY A 64 6.21 2.24 -2.53
N MET A 65 7.52 2.18 -2.25
CA MET A 65 8.60 2.73 -3.08
C MET A 65 9.15 1.70 -4.09
N ALA A 66 8.52 0.54 -4.22
CA ALA A 66 8.99 -0.61 -5.00
C ALA A 66 8.38 -0.70 -6.41
N GLU A 67 7.98 0.44 -7.02
CA GLU A 67 7.24 0.51 -8.29
C GLU A 67 7.85 -0.31 -9.44
N THR A 68 9.18 -0.44 -9.48
CA THR A 68 9.90 -1.16 -10.53
C THR A 68 10.53 -2.47 -10.07
N SER A 69 10.23 -2.91 -8.84
CA SER A 69 10.79 -4.13 -8.27
C SER A 69 10.33 -5.38 -9.03
N PRO A 70 11.19 -6.39 -9.25
CA PRO A 70 10.74 -7.67 -9.79
C PRO A 70 9.79 -8.44 -8.86
N LEU A 71 9.66 -8.00 -7.59
CA LEU A 71 8.81 -8.64 -6.58
C LEU A 71 7.41 -8.02 -6.45
N LEU A 72 7.00 -7.13 -7.37
CA LEU A 72 5.68 -6.48 -7.31
C LEU A 72 4.51 -7.44 -7.08
N ASN A 73 4.49 -8.58 -7.76
CA ASN A 73 3.43 -9.57 -7.58
C ASN A 73 3.41 -10.13 -6.16
N ASN A 74 4.58 -10.45 -5.60
CA ASN A 74 4.70 -10.91 -4.21
C ASN A 74 4.22 -9.86 -3.22
N ILE A 75 4.53 -8.58 -3.45
CA ILE A 75 4.09 -7.46 -2.61
C ILE A 75 2.56 -7.34 -2.66
N ARG A 76 1.96 -7.39 -3.85
CA ARG A 76 0.50 -7.32 -4.03
C ARG A 76 -0.22 -8.49 -3.36
N GLU A 77 0.28 -9.71 -3.56
CA GLU A 77 -0.28 -10.91 -2.94
C GLU A 77 -0.21 -10.82 -1.41
N ALA A 78 0.92 -10.41 -0.86
CA ALA A 78 1.12 -10.24 0.57
C ALA A 78 0.19 -9.15 1.16
N ALA A 79 0.07 -8.00 0.50
CA ALA A 79 -0.84 -6.94 0.93
C ALA A 79 -2.29 -7.45 0.94
N GLY A 80 -2.69 -8.18 -0.10
CA GLY A 80 -4.00 -8.80 -0.18
C GLY A 80 -4.27 -9.88 0.87
N GLN A 81 -3.24 -10.52 1.42
CA GLN A 81 -3.37 -11.44 2.56
C GLN A 81 -3.62 -10.68 3.86
N LEU A 82 -2.84 -9.63 4.14
CA LEU A 82 -3.00 -8.82 5.36
C LEU A 82 -4.36 -8.13 5.41
N VAL A 83 -4.77 -7.50 4.30
CA VAL A 83 -6.04 -6.78 4.20
C VAL A 83 -7.25 -7.69 4.42
N ARG A 84 -7.15 -8.97 4.06
CA ARG A 84 -8.23 -9.95 4.28
C ARG A 84 -8.20 -10.61 5.65
N ASN A 85 -7.15 -10.39 6.44
CA ASN A 85 -7.04 -10.97 7.78
C ASN A 85 -7.73 -10.07 8.80
N SER A 86 -8.91 -10.47 9.29
CA SER A 86 -9.67 -9.69 10.29
C SER A 86 -8.99 -9.56 11.65
N GLU A 87 -8.00 -10.40 11.93
CA GLU A 87 -7.21 -10.35 13.18
C GLU A 87 -5.93 -9.51 13.03
N GLU A 88 -5.66 -8.97 11.83
CA GLU A 88 -4.52 -8.08 11.61
C GLU A 88 -4.77 -6.71 12.22
N ASP A 89 -3.70 -6.06 12.67
CA ASP A 89 -3.76 -4.69 13.14
C ASP A 89 -4.22 -3.74 12.02
N GLU A 90 -5.19 -2.87 12.33
CA GLU A 90 -5.81 -1.97 11.34
C GLU A 90 -4.80 -0.98 10.75
N ASP A 91 -3.80 -0.53 11.51
CA ASP A 91 -2.75 0.37 10.99
C ASP A 91 -1.84 -0.36 10.00
N VAL A 92 -1.52 -1.64 10.26
CA VAL A 92 -0.77 -2.47 9.31
C VAL A 92 -1.57 -2.68 8.02
N GLN A 93 -2.87 -2.97 8.12
CA GLN A 93 -3.76 -3.07 6.95
C GLN A 93 -3.82 -1.76 6.16
N ILE A 94 -3.96 -0.63 6.85
CA ILE A 94 -3.99 0.71 6.24
C ILE A 94 -2.70 0.95 5.46
N TYR A 95 -1.53 0.66 6.04
CA TYR A 95 -0.25 0.88 5.36
C TYR A 95 -0.02 -0.10 4.20
N ALA A 96 -0.52 -1.33 4.28
CA ALA A 96 -0.51 -2.24 3.13
C ALA A 96 -1.37 -1.69 1.97
N LEU A 97 -2.57 -1.16 2.25
CA LEU A 97 -3.42 -0.51 1.25
C LEU A 97 -2.78 0.76 0.68
N GLN A 98 -2.14 1.58 1.53
CA GLN A 98 -1.42 2.77 1.08
C GLN A 98 -0.24 2.41 0.18
N ALA A 99 0.49 1.34 0.47
CA ALA A 99 1.54 0.82 -0.41
C ALA A 99 0.96 0.47 -1.79
N LEU A 100 -0.15 -0.27 -1.83
CA LEU A 100 -0.83 -0.59 -3.09
C LEU A 100 -1.29 0.66 -3.87
N ALA A 101 -1.70 1.73 -3.19
CA ALA A 101 -2.10 2.97 -3.86
C ALA A 101 -0.92 3.67 -4.58
N LEU A 102 0.33 3.36 -4.21
CA LEU A 102 1.55 3.92 -4.82
C LEU A 102 2.17 3.01 -5.88
N LEU A 103 1.84 1.73 -5.86
CA LEU A 103 2.38 0.76 -6.80
C LEU A 103 1.51 0.68 -8.06
N PRO A 104 2.06 0.17 -9.18
CA PRO A 104 1.23 -0.27 -10.28
C PRO A 104 0.30 -1.35 -9.73
N VAL A 105 -0.98 -1.29 -10.04
CA VAL A 105 -1.97 -2.29 -9.61
C VAL A 105 -2.73 -2.84 -10.80
N THR A 106 -3.39 -3.97 -10.60
CA THR A 106 -4.22 -4.65 -11.59
C THR A 106 -5.70 -4.61 -11.17
N ASP A 107 -6.57 -5.14 -12.02
CA ASP A 107 -7.99 -5.29 -11.69
C ASP A 107 -8.22 -6.06 -10.37
N ALA A 108 -7.31 -6.97 -9.99
CA ALA A 108 -7.41 -7.74 -8.76
C ALA A 108 -7.30 -6.88 -7.50
N GLU A 109 -6.37 -5.91 -7.47
CA GLU A 109 -6.23 -4.99 -6.34
C GLU A 109 -7.35 -3.95 -6.31
N ILE A 110 -7.87 -3.54 -7.48
CA ILE A 110 -9.08 -2.70 -7.54
C ILE A 110 -10.28 -3.44 -6.94
N GLN A 111 -10.46 -4.71 -7.30
CA GLN A 111 -11.53 -5.53 -6.76
C GLN A 111 -11.38 -5.72 -5.24
N LEU A 112 -10.17 -6.04 -4.77
CA LEU A 112 -9.89 -6.10 -3.33
C LEU A 112 -10.26 -4.79 -2.63
N ALA A 113 -9.87 -3.64 -3.18
CA ALA A 113 -10.19 -2.35 -2.61
C ALA A 113 -11.71 -2.11 -2.54
N GLN A 114 -12.44 -2.47 -3.59
CA GLN A 114 -13.91 -2.39 -3.58
C GLN A 114 -14.53 -3.29 -2.50
N GLU A 115 -14.08 -4.54 -2.40
CA GLU A 115 -14.55 -5.50 -1.38
C GLU A 115 -14.34 -4.94 0.04
N VAL A 116 -13.20 -4.29 0.29
CA VAL A 116 -12.90 -3.64 1.58
C VAL A 116 -13.84 -2.45 1.85
N ILE A 117 -14.06 -1.58 0.86
CA ILE A 117 -14.93 -0.40 1.02
C ILE A 117 -16.37 -0.81 1.35
N GLU A 118 -16.85 -1.90 0.74
CA GLU A 118 -18.22 -2.40 0.91
C GLU A 118 -18.38 -3.31 2.14
N SER A 119 -17.29 -3.65 2.83
CA SER A 119 -17.29 -4.48 4.04
C SER A 119 -17.66 -3.70 5.31
N ASP A 120 -17.64 -4.37 6.46
CA ASP A 120 -17.75 -3.77 7.79
C ASP A 120 -16.39 -3.38 8.42
N ALA A 121 -15.31 -3.37 7.62
CA ALA A 121 -13.99 -2.94 8.06
C ALA A 121 -14.01 -1.51 8.66
N TYR A 122 -13.04 -1.24 9.53
CA TYR A 122 -12.88 0.08 10.12
C TYR A 122 -12.79 1.18 9.06
N ILE A 123 -13.42 2.33 9.31
CA ILE A 123 -13.60 3.40 8.32
C ILE A 123 -12.27 3.93 7.75
N LEU A 124 -11.17 3.88 8.51
CA LEU A 124 -9.86 4.28 8.01
C LEU A 124 -9.26 3.23 7.05
N VAL A 125 -9.50 1.94 7.29
CA VAL A 125 -9.16 0.85 6.35
C VAL A 125 -9.95 1.03 5.05
N GLN A 126 -11.26 1.27 5.14
CA GLN A 126 -12.11 1.56 3.97
C GLN A 126 -11.61 2.81 3.22
N SER A 127 -11.21 3.85 3.94
CA SER A 127 -10.65 5.07 3.34
C SER A 127 -9.33 4.83 2.61
N ALA A 128 -8.46 3.97 3.15
CA ALA A 128 -7.22 3.57 2.50
C ALA A 128 -7.49 2.76 1.21
N ALA A 129 -8.48 1.86 1.25
CA ALA A 129 -8.93 1.14 0.06
C ALA A 129 -9.52 2.08 -1.01
N PHE A 130 -10.33 3.05 -0.61
CA PHE A 130 -10.86 4.07 -1.53
C PHE A 130 -9.73 4.87 -2.21
N ALA A 131 -8.61 5.10 -1.52
CA ALA A 131 -7.45 5.78 -2.10
C ALA A 131 -6.83 4.99 -3.28
N ILE A 132 -6.83 3.65 -3.23
CA ILE A 132 -6.37 2.79 -4.34
C ILE A 132 -7.25 3.01 -5.57
N VAL A 133 -8.58 2.93 -5.40
CA VAL A 133 -9.54 3.13 -6.51
C VAL A 133 -9.37 4.52 -7.12
N ARG A 134 -9.27 5.56 -6.28
CA ARG A 134 -9.08 6.94 -6.72
C ARG A 134 -7.76 7.17 -7.48
N ALA A 135 -6.66 6.58 -7.01
CA ALA A 135 -5.35 6.76 -7.63
C ALA A 135 -5.28 6.11 -9.03
N ASN A 136 -6.09 5.07 -9.26
CA ASN A 136 -5.97 4.18 -10.41
C ASN A 136 -7.11 4.33 -11.44
N LYS A 137 -7.70 5.52 -11.57
CA LYS A 137 -8.78 5.84 -12.53
C LYS A 137 -8.42 5.63 -14.02
N HIS A 138 -7.16 5.38 -14.33
CA HIS A 138 -6.72 4.97 -15.67
C HIS A 138 -7.10 3.50 -15.98
N ILE A 139 -7.39 2.70 -14.96
CA ILE A 139 -7.89 1.33 -15.06
C ILE A 139 -9.42 1.37 -15.20
N PRO A 140 -10.03 0.75 -16.23
CA PRO A 140 -11.48 0.73 -16.40
C PRO A 140 -12.23 0.18 -15.18
N GLN A 141 -11.71 -0.86 -14.54
CA GLN A 141 -12.31 -1.45 -13.35
C GLN A 141 -12.41 -0.45 -12.19
N ALA A 142 -11.44 0.46 -12.03
CA ALA A 142 -11.50 1.47 -10.97
C ALA A 142 -12.63 2.47 -11.20
N VAL A 143 -12.93 2.78 -12.46
CA VAL A 143 -14.05 3.66 -12.83
C VAL A 143 -15.38 2.97 -12.53
N LEU A 144 -15.51 1.68 -12.89
CA LEU A 144 -16.70 0.88 -12.56
C LEU A 144 -16.91 0.79 -11.04
N ALA A 145 -15.83 0.61 -10.27
CA ALA A 145 -15.88 0.63 -8.81
C ALA A 145 -16.42 1.98 -8.30
N LEU A 146 -15.89 3.11 -8.78
CA LEU A 146 -16.42 4.45 -8.42
C LEU A 146 -17.89 4.62 -8.81
N GLU A 147 -18.30 4.15 -9.98
CA GLU A 147 -19.70 4.22 -10.42
C GLU A 147 -20.63 3.48 -9.46
N SER A 148 -20.23 2.27 -9.05
CA SER A 148 -20.99 1.45 -8.08
C SER A 148 -21.06 2.08 -6.69
N LEU A 149 -20.00 2.78 -6.28
CA LEU A 149 -19.90 3.40 -4.95
C LEU A 149 -20.71 4.69 -4.81
N GLN A 150 -21.30 5.25 -5.88
CA GLN A 150 -22.03 6.53 -5.81
C GLN A 150 -23.20 6.55 -4.82
N THR A 151 -23.77 5.38 -4.50
CA THR A 151 -24.85 5.22 -3.51
C THR A 151 -24.34 4.84 -2.12
N HIS A 152 -23.02 4.62 -1.95
CA HIS A 152 -22.42 4.26 -0.68
C HIS A 152 -22.60 5.40 0.34
N PRO A 153 -23.04 5.11 1.59
CA PRO A 153 -23.33 6.14 2.58
C PRO A 153 -22.13 7.04 2.88
N GLU A 154 -20.94 6.45 3.06
CA GLU A 154 -19.73 7.19 3.44
C GLU A 154 -18.93 7.72 2.23
N PHE A 155 -18.94 6.99 1.10
CA PHE A 155 -18.02 7.24 -0.01
C PHE A 155 -18.71 7.73 -1.28
N GLY A 156 -20.05 7.75 -1.35
CA GLY A 156 -20.78 8.06 -2.58
C GLY A 156 -20.56 9.48 -3.09
N ALA A 157 -20.55 10.46 -2.19
CA ALA A 157 -20.25 11.85 -2.56
C ALA A 157 -18.81 12.01 -3.08
N SER A 158 -17.86 11.28 -2.51
CA SER A 158 -16.46 11.27 -2.95
C SER A 158 -16.31 10.58 -4.30
N ALA A 159 -16.98 9.43 -4.50
CA ALA A 159 -16.97 8.69 -5.75
C ALA A 159 -17.54 9.51 -6.92
N ALA A 160 -18.67 10.18 -6.72
CA ALA A 160 -19.27 11.07 -7.72
C ALA A 160 -18.31 12.22 -8.12
N ARG A 161 -17.61 12.82 -7.14
CA ARG A 161 -16.63 13.88 -7.40
C ARG A 161 -15.44 13.37 -8.22
N GLU A 162 -14.94 12.19 -7.90
CA GLU A 162 -13.81 11.59 -8.61
C GLU A 162 -14.15 11.28 -10.07
N LEU A 163 -15.37 10.80 -10.37
CA LEU A 163 -15.84 10.58 -11.74
C LEU A 163 -15.94 11.89 -12.54
N GLN A 164 -16.46 12.97 -11.94
CA GLN A 164 -16.56 14.29 -12.59
C GLN A 164 -15.18 14.88 -12.92
N SER A 165 -14.19 14.69 -12.04
CA SER A 165 -12.82 15.16 -12.27
C SER A 165 -12.15 14.54 -13.51
N ARG A 166 -12.62 13.36 -13.94
CA ARG A 166 -12.16 12.70 -15.16
C ARG A 166 -12.76 13.35 -16.41
N SER A 167 -14.06 13.64 -16.38
CA SER A 167 -14.77 14.28 -17.51
C SER A 167 -14.17 15.65 -17.87
N GLY A 168 -13.68 16.42 -16.90
CA GLY A 168 -13.07 17.73 -17.16
C GLY A 168 -11.68 17.70 -17.81
N ARG A 169 -11.04 16.52 -17.94
CA ARG A 169 -9.76 16.36 -18.66
C ARG A 169 -9.94 15.96 -20.13
N ASP A 170 -11.09 15.39 -20.49
CA ASP A 170 -11.39 14.99 -21.87
C ASP A 170 -11.95 16.16 -22.72
N ASP A 171 -12.24 17.30 -22.08
CA ASP A 171 -12.76 18.54 -22.69
C ASP A 171 -11.69 19.65 -22.90
N GLN A 172 -10.38 19.33 -22.83
CA GLN A 172 -9.26 20.24 -23.11
C GLN A 172 -8.30 19.69 -24.17
#